data_AF-A0A261VLC7-F1
#
_entry.id   AF-A0A261VLC7-F1
#
_cell.length_a   1.000
_cell.length_b   1.000
_cell.length_c   1.000
_cell.angle_alpha   90.00
_cell.angle_beta   90.00
_cell.angle_gamma   90.00
#
_symmetry.space_group_name_H-M   'P 1'
#
loop_
_entity.id
_entity.type
_entity.pdbx_description
1 polymer ?
#
loop_
_entity_poly.entity_id
_entity_poly.type
_entity_poly.pdbx_seq_one_letter_code
_entity_poly.pdbx_strand_id
1 'polypeptide(L)'
;MQCWLAGACLAGALGAAQAQMAPPAAAAQPAPRSAIVVDGTGWLAASDQERRAFLVGVSNMIVAENAYAKRRNQQVPGAAKAITEALAGMNLWQWSERVTAWYRANPDKQATPVMGVIWRDLVKKSH
;
A
#
# COMPACT_ATOMS: atom_id res chain seq x y z
N MET A 1 58.33 -8.82 52.37
CA MET A 1 57.06 -8.23 52.82
C MET A 1 56.60 -7.23 51.79
N GLN A 2 55.33 -7.35 51.41
CA GLN A 2 54.52 -6.39 50.67
C GLN A 2 54.85 -4.94 51.03
N CYS A 3 54.93 -4.04 50.05
CA CYS A 3 53.91 -3.01 49.85
C CYS A 3 54.28 -2.14 48.65
N TRP A 4 53.30 -2.05 47.74
CA TRP A 4 53.29 -1.25 46.53
C TRP A 4 53.15 0.24 46.85
N LEU A 5 53.65 1.11 45.97
CA LEU A 5 52.79 1.98 45.15
C LEU A 5 53.66 2.81 44.20
N ALA A 6 53.37 2.64 42.92
CA ALA A 6 53.96 3.38 41.82
C ALA A 6 53.56 4.85 41.88
N GLY A 7 54.55 5.71 42.05
CA GLY A 7 54.48 7.12 41.68
C GLY A 7 55.39 7.35 40.49
N ALA A 8 54.84 7.70 39.34
CA ALA A 8 55.57 8.38 38.28
C ALA A 8 54.57 9.12 37.41
N CYS A 9 54.50 10.43 37.62
CA CYS A 9 54.98 11.43 36.65
C CYS A 9 53.89 11.82 35.65
N LEU A 10 53.05 12.77 36.08
CA LEU A 10 52.34 13.67 35.18
C LEU A 10 53.36 14.63 34.55
N ALA A 11 53.68 14.40 33.27
CA ALA A 11 54.26 15.43 32.43
C ALA A 11 53.86 15.20 30.97
N GLY A 12 53.07 16.13 30.44
CA GLY A 12 53.10 16.53 29.04
C GLY A 12 52.37 15.62 28.05
N ALA A 13 51.15 16.00 27.70
CA ALA A 13 50.87 16.55 26.37
C ALA A 13 49.36 16.77 26.27
N LEU A 14 48.95 18.02 26.07
CA LEU A 14 47.65 18.36 25.51
C LEU A 14 47.62 17.81 24.07
N GLY A 15 47.34 16.51 23.93
CA GLY A 15 47.01 15.89 22.66
C GLY A 15 45.57 16.20 22.32
N ALA A 16 45.36 16.85 21.18
CA ALA A 16 44.03 17.20 20.66
C ALA A 16 43.10 15.98 20.72
N ALA A 17 41.96 16.12 21.40
CA ALA A 17 40.87 15.17 21.32
C ALA A 17 40.41 15.11 19.86
N GLN A 18 40.89 14.12 19.10
CA GLN A 18 40.38 13.84 17.77
C GLN A 18 38.96 13.28 17.97
N ALA A 19 37.97 14.12 17.71
CA ALA A 19 36.59 13.69 17.60
C ALA A 19 36.51 12.65 16.47
N GLN A 20 36.43 11.37 16.83
CA GLN A 20 36.08 10.32 15.88
C GLN A 20 34.64 10.57 15.45
N MET A 21 34.48 11.15 14.26
CA MET A 21 33.20 11.28 13.60
C MET A 21 32.63 9.88 13.38
N ALA A 22 31.50 9.59 14.02
CA ALA A 22 30.74 8.38 13.75
C ALA A 22 30.44 8.32 12.24
N PRO A 23 30.55 7.14 11.60
CA PRO A 23 30.14 6.99 10.22
C PRO A 23 28.67 7.40 10.10
N PRO A 24 28.28 8.10 9.01
CA PRO A 24 26.91 8.51 8.82
C PRO A 24 26.01 7.27 8.86
N ALA A 25 24.96 7.33 9.66
CA ALA A 25 23.92 6.31 9.66
C ALA A 25 23.44 6.12 8.21
N ALA A 26 23.56 4.90 7.69
CA ALA A 26 23.08 4.59 6.35
C ALA A 26 21.61 5.00 6.26
N ALA A 27 21.30 5.92 5.36
CA ALA A 27 19.93 6.32 5.10
C ALA A 27 19.13 5.06 4.78
N ALA A 28 18.06 4.81 5.54
CA ALA A 28 17.13 3.74 5.23
C ALA A 28 16.66 3.93 3.79
N GLN A 29 16.93 2.95 2.93
CA GLN A 29 16.44 2.99 1.55
C GLN A 29 14.90 3.05 1.62
N PRO A 30 14.24 3.97 0.89
CA PRO A 30 12.80 3.98 0.82
C PRO A 30 12.35 2.59 0.37
N ALA A 31 11.45 1.96 1.13
CA ALA A 31 10.79 0.75 0.68
C ALA A 31 10.26 0.98 -0.75
N PRO A 32 10.42 0.02 -1.67
CA PRO A 32 9.94 0.18 -3.03
C PRO A 32 8.48 0.63 -2.96
N ARG A 33 8.18 1.80 -3.52
CA ARG A 33 6.79 2.27 -3.61
C ARG A 33 6.02 1.15 -4.29
N SER A 34 4.97 0.66 -3.64
CA SER A 34 4.03 -0.26 -4.27
C SER A 34 3.65 0.32 -5.63
N ALA A 35 3.56 -0.55 -6.64
CA ALA A 35 3.09 -0.13 -7.95
C ALA A 35 1.80 0.67 -7.77
N ILE A 36 1.75 1.89 -8.33
CA ILE A 36 0.59 2.80 -8.20
C ILE A 36 -0.70 2.10 -8.67
N VAL A 37 -0.55 1.10 -9.53
CA VAL A 37 -1.63 0.28 -10.06
C VAL A 37 -1.45 -1.16 -9.56
N VAL A 38 -2.45 -1.66 -8.83
CA VAL A 38 -2.52 -3.08 -8.45
C VAL A 38 -3.03 -3.89 -9.63
N ASP A 39 -2.28 -4.92 -10.03
CA ASP A 39 -2.63 -5.87 -11.07
C ASP A 39 -2.97 -7.25 -10.47
N GLY A 40 -3.20 -8.26 -11.32
CA GLY A 40 -3.49 -9.63 -10.90
C GLY A 40 -2.35 -10.30 -10.13
N THR A 41 -1.10 -9.99 -10.48
CA THR A 41 0.08 -10.54 -9.77
C THR A 41 0.10 -10.04 -8.33
N GLY A 42 -0.02 -8.72 -8.16
CA GLY A 42 -0.10 -8.09 -6.83
C GLY A 42 -1.34 -8.51 -6.06
N TRP A 43 -2.49 -8.62 -6.74
CA TRP A 43 -3.74 -9.06 -6.13
C TRP A 43 -3.65 -10.50 -5.60
N LEU A 44 -3.16 -11.44 -6.41
CA LEU A 44 -3.09 -12.86 -6.02
C LEU A 44 -2.03 -13.12 -4.94
N ALA A 45 -0.97 -12.31 -4.88
CA ALA A 45 0.02 -12.37 -3.80
C ALA A 45 -0.46 -11.72 -2.49
N ALA A 46 -1.37 -10.75 -2.55
CA ALA A 46 -1.89 -10.05 -1.37
C ALA A 46 -2.72 -10.96 -0.46
N SER A 47 -2.64 -10.70 0.84
CA SER A 47 -3.51 -11.31 1.84
C SER A 47 -4.97 -10.86 1.67
N ASP A 48 -5.90 -11.62 2.24
CA ASP A 48 -7.32 -11.26 2.21
C ASP A 48 -7.60 -9.92 2.89
N GLN A 49 -6.82 -9.56 3.92
CA GLN A 49 -6.97 -8.27 4.58
C GLN A 49 -6.55 -7.11 3.67
N GLU A 50 -5.43 -7.25 2.95
CA GLU A 50 -4.93 -6.24 2.01
C GLU A 50 -5.89 -6.04 0.83
N ARG A 51 -6.42 -7.14 0.26
CA ARG A 51 -7.43 -7.07 -0.79
C ARG A 51 -8.68 -6.33 -0.33
N ARG A 52 -9.17 -6.62 0.88
CA ARG A 52 -10.32 -5.91 1.45
C ARG A 52 -10.02 -4.45 1.74
N ALA A 53 -8.83 -4.12 2.24
CA ALA A 53 -8.43 -2.74 2.48
C ALA A 53 -8.39 -1.93 1.17
N PHE A 54 -7.89 -2.53 0.08
CA PHE A 54 -7.96 -1.94 -1.25
C PHE A 54 -9.42 -1.64 -1.65
N LEU A 55 -10.34 -2.60 -1.50
CA LEU A 55 -11.76 -2.43 -1.83
C LEU A 55 -12.49 -1.40 -0.95
N VAL A 56 -12.08 -1.25 0.32
CA VAL A 56 -12.55 -0.15 1.18
C VAL A 56 -12.09 1.20 0.60
N GLY A 57 -10.84 1.29 0.16
CA GLY A 57 -10.33 2.48 -0.54
C GLY A 57 -11.14 2.83 -1.79
N VAL A 58 -11.44 1.82 -2.62
CA VAL A 58 -12.30 1.99 -3.81
C VAL A 58 -13.70 2.47 -3.44
N SER A 59 -14.31 1.89 -2.41
CA SER A 59 -15.63 2.31 -1.91
C SER A 59 -15.63 3.78 -1.48
N ASN A 60 -14.61 4.20 -0.73
CA ASN A 60 -14.49 5.58 -0.27
C ASN A 60 -14.29 6.57 -1.43
N MET A 61 -13.53 6.19 -2.46
CA MET A 61 -13.36 6.97 -3.68
C MET A 61 -14.70 7.22 -4.38
N ILE A 62 -15.51 6.17 -4.55
CA ILE A 62 -16.84 6.24 -5.18
C ILE A 62 -17.78 7.16 -4.38
N VAL A 63 -17.77 7.05 -3.05
CA VAL A 63 -18.56 7.93 -2.18
C VAL A 63 -18.13 9.39 -2.34
N ALA A 64 -16.82 9.66 -2.40
CA ALA A 64 -16.29 11.00 -2.61
C ALA A 64 -16.69 11.57 -3.97
N GLU A 65 -16.59 10.78 -5.04
CA GLU A 65 -17.03 11.18 -6.39
C GLU A 65 -18.53 11.51 -6.44
N ASN A 66 -19.37 10.65 -5.85
CA ASN A 66 -20.81 10.87 -5.77
C ASN A 66 -21.15 12.15 -4.99
N ALA A 67 -20.49 12.35 -3.85
CA ALA A 67 -20.68 13.54 -3.03
C ALA A 67 -20.25 14.81 -3.78
N TYR A 68 -19.15 14.76 -4.52
CA TYR A 68 -18.68 15.86 -5.35
C TYR A 68 -19.67 16.20 -6.47
N ALA A 69 -20.12 15.19 -7.22
CA ALA A 69 -21.10 15.36 -8.30
C ALA A 69 -22.40 15.99 -7.78
N LYS A 70 -22.92 15.48 -6.65
CA LYS A 70 -24.11 16.03 -5.98
C LYS A 70 -23.93 17.49 -5.58
N ARG A 71 -22.79 17.86 -4.98
CA ARG A 71 -22.51 19.26 -4.58
C ARG A 71 -22.44 20.22 -5.76
N ARG A 72 -22.09 19.73 -6.95
CA ARG A 72 -21.95 20.53 -8.18
C ARG A 72 -23.17 20.46 -9.10
N ASN A 73 -24.28 19.83 -8.69
CA ASN A 73 -25.42 19.53 -9.55
C ASN A 73 -25.00 18.84 -10.88
N GLN A 74 -23.95 18.03 -10.82
CA GLN A 74 -23.47 17.23 -11.94
C GLN A 74 -24.09 15.84 -11.88
N GLN A 75 -24.25 15.23 -13.05
CA GLN A 75 -24.63 13.83 -13.13
C GLN A 75 -23.56 12.97 -12.46
N VAL A 76 -23.99 12.02 -11.63
CA VAL A 76 -23.09 11.01 -11.04
C VAL A 76 -22.37 10.27 -12.18
N PRO A 77 -21.04 10.10 -12.12
CA PRO A 77 -20.33 9.31 -13.11
C PRO A 77 -20.99 7.93 -13.26
N GLY A 78 -21.28 7.51 -14.49
CA GLY A 78 -21.91 6.21 -14.75
C GLY A 78 -21.13 5.06 -14.11
N ALA A 79 -19.84 5.28 -13.90
CA ALA A 79 -18.95 4.37 -13.20
C ALA A 79 -19.25 4.15 -11.72
N ALA A 80 -19.33 5.24 -10.98
CA ALA A 80 -19.66 5.21 -9.57
C ALA A 80 -21.04 4.59 -9.34
N LYS A 81 -22.02 4.91 -10.20
CA LYS A 81 -23.36 4.32 -10.16
C LYS A 81 -23.32 2.80 -10.38
N ALA A 82 -22.71 2.34 -11.46
CA ALA A 82 -22.68 0.92 -11.79
C ALA A 82 -21.90 0.07 -10.77
N ILE A 83 -20.83 0.61 -10.18
CA ILE A 83 -20.14 -0.07 -9.09
C ILE A 83 -21.05 -0.08 -7.84
N THR A 84 -21.68 1.04 -7.48
CA THR A 84 -22.61 1.09 -6.33
C THR A 84 -23.75 0.06 -6.47
N GLU A 85 -24.31 -0.07 -7.68
CA GLU A 85 -25.35 -1.06 -8.00
C GLU A 85 -24.80 -2.49 -7.97
N ALA A 86 -23.62 -2.75 -8.55
CA ALA A 86 -23.00 -4.07 -8.50
C ALA A 86 -22.61 -4.50 -7.06
N LEU A 87 -22.38 -3.52 -6.17
CA LEU A 87 -22.12 -3.75 -4.75
C LEU A 87 -23.38 -3.85 -3.90
N ALA A 88 -24.53 -3.41 -4.41
CA ALA A 88 -25.79 -3.45 -3.68
C ALA A 88 -26.19 -4.93 -3.46
N GLY A 89 -25.88 -5.45 -2.28
CA GLY A 89 -26.18 -6.83 -1.87
C GLY A 89 -24.96 -7.74 -1.72
N MET A 90 -23.74 -7.27 -2.02
CA MET A 90 -22.51 -8.02 -1.75
C MET A 90 -21.72 -7.41 -0.59
N ASN A 91 -21.10 -8.26 0.22
CA ASN A 91 -20.11 -7.80 1.20
C ASN A 91 -18.69 -7.78 0.59
N LEU A 92 -17.75 -7.13 1.28
CA LEU A 92 -16.34 -6.97 0.82
C LEU A 92 -15.65 -8.32 0.54
N TRP A 93 -16.04 -9.39 1.24
CA TRP A 93 -15.45 -10.71 1.04
C TRP A 93 -15.89 -11.31 -0.30
N GLN A 94 -17.19 -11.27 -0.59
CA GLN A 94 -17.74 -11.74 -1.88
C GLN A 94 -17.16 -10.95 -3.06
N TRP A 95 -16.99 -9.64 -2.89
CA TRP A 95 -16.36 -8.80 -3.91
C TRP A 95 -14.90 -9.19 -4.14
N SER A 96 -14.13 -9.36 -3.06
CA SER A 96 -12.74 -9.81 -3.15
C SER A 96 -12.62 -11.17 -3.85
N GLU A 97 -13.47 -12.14 -3.48
CA GLU A 97 -13.42 -13.47 -4.07
C GLU A 97 -13.80 -13.44 -5.56
N ARG A 98 -14.76 -12.60 -5.97
CA ARG A 98 -15.12 -12.46 -7.38
C ARG A 98 -13.96 -11.95 -8.23
N VAL A 99 -13.22 -10.94 -7.74
CA VAL A 99 -12.01 -10.44 -8.43
C VAL A 99 -10.93 -11.52 -8.47
N THR A 100 -10.70 -12.22 -7.35
CA THR A 100 -9.75 -13.33 -7.28
C THR A 100 -10.10 -14.46 -8.25
N ALA A 101 -11.36 -14.88 -8.29
CA ALA A 101 -11.86 -15.92 -9.19
C ALA A 101 -11.68 -15.51 -10.67
N TRP A 102 -11.87 -14.23 -11.00
CA TRP A 102 -11.62 -13.73 -12.35
C TRP A 102 -10.15 -13.91 -12.76
N TYR A 103 -9.20 -13.53 -11.91
CA TYR A 103 -7.77 -13.73 -12.22
C TYR A 103 -7.37 -15.20 -12.28
N ARG A 104 -7.90 -16.04 -11.40
CA ARG A 104 -7.68 -17.50 -11.45
C ARG A 104 -8.19 -18.13 -12.74
N ALA A 105 -9.32 -17.64 -13.26
CA ALA A 105 -9.90 -18.09 -14.52
C ALA A 105 -9.21 -17.50 -15.77
N ASN A 106 -8.40 -16.45 -15.62
CA ASN A 106 -7.72 -15.75 -16.71
C ASN A 106 -6.21 -15.61 -16.41
N PRO A 107 -5.45 -16.73 -16.32
CA PRO A 107 -4.04 -16.70 -15.93
C PRO A 107 -3.14 -15.94 -16.92
N ASP A 108 -3.55 -15.81 -18.18
CA ASP A 108 -2.91 -15.01 -19.22
C ASP A 108 -3.09 -13.49 -19.03
N LYS A 109 -4.01 -13.07 -18.15
CA LYS A 109 -4.42 -11.66 -17.98
C LYS A 109 -3.95 -11.05 -16.66
N GLN A 110 -2.94 -11.61 -16.00
CA GLN A 110 -2.48 -11.10 -14.70
C GLN A 110 -1.98 -9.65 -14.74
N ALA A 111 -1.42 -9.18 -15.85
CA ALA A 111 -1.02 -7.77 -16.01
C ALA A 111 -2.21 -6.78 -16.06
N THR A 112 -3.44 -7.28 -16.07
CA THR A 112 -4.64 -6.45 -16.08
C THR A 112 -4.80 -5.73 -14.75
N PRO A 113 -5.00 -4.40 -14.72
CA PRO A 113 -5.28 -3.65 -13.50
C PRO A 113 -6.58 -4.10 -12.82
N VAL A 114 -6.57 -4.19 -11.49
CA VAL A 114 -7.72 -4.60 -10.67
C VAL A 114 -8.93 -3.70 -10.91
N MET A 115 -8.74 -2.38 -10.97
CA MET A 115 -9.83 -1.44 -11.28
C MET A 115 -10.45 -1.67 -12.67
N GLY A 116 -9.65 -2.13 -13.64
CA GLY A 116 -10.15 -2.51 -14.97
C GLY A 116 -10.96 -3.80 -14.96
N VAL A 117 -10.62 -4.75 -14.07
CA VAL A 117 -11.41 -5.97 -13.85
C VAL A 117 -12.73 -5.64 -13.17
N ILE A 118 -12.69 -4.85 -12.09
CA ILE A 118 -13.86 -4.33 -11.39
C ILE A 118 -14.80 -3.65 -12.40
N TRP A 119 -14.27 -2.79 -13.27
CA TRP A 119 -15.06 -2.14 -14.32
C TRP A 119 -15.73 -3.11 -15.27
N ARG A 120 -14.97 -4.02 -15.88
CA ARG A 120 -15.50 -4.89 -16.95
C ARG A 120 -16.40 -6.00 -16.43
N ASP A 121 -16.01 -6.69 -15.36
CA ASP A 121 -16.74 -7.89 -14.91
C ASP A 121 -17.96 -7.56 -14.04
N LEU A 122 -17.94 -6.47 -13.28
CA LEU A 122 -19.06 -6.09 -12.42
C LEU A 122 -20.11 -5.26 -13.17
N VAL A 123 -19.70 -4.32 -14.03
CA VAL A 123 -20.63 -3.45 -14.75
C VAL A 123 -21.23 -4.11 -15.99
N LYS A 124 -20.48 -4.94 -16.75
CA LYS A 124 -21.07 -5.60 -17.93
C LYS A 124 -21.99 -6.77 -17.60
N LYS A 125 -21.86 -7.40 -16.43
CA LYS A 125 -22.71 -8.54 -16.02
C LYS A 125 -23.97 -8.12 -15.24
N SER A 126 -24.20 -6.82 -15.00
CA SER A 126 -25.40 -6.34 -14.31
C SER A 126 -26.60 -6.09 -15.24
N HIS A 127 -26.61 -6.73 -16.42
CA HIS A 127 -27.72 -6.69 -17.40
C HIS A 127 -28.15 -8.12 -17.74
#